data_AF-A0A0M0JFS0-F1
#
_entry.id   AF-A0A0M0JFS0-F1
#
_cell.length_a   1.000
_cell.length_b   1.000
_cell.length_c   1.000
_cell.angle_alpha   90.00
_cell.angle_beta   90.00
_cell.angle_gamma   90.00
#
_symmetry.space_group_name_H-M   'P 1'
#
loop_
_entity.id
_entity.type
_entity.pdbx_description
1 polymer ?
#
loop_
_entity_poly.entity_id
_entity_poly.type
_entity_poly.pdbx_seq_one_letter_code
_entity_poly.pdbx_strand_id
1 'polypeptide(L)'
;MQDGAVGAQVEALLERHIGTNTCPICYELMAGKERQPTLLFPCGHTFCASCLRQHLEKLQRKTCPFCRETVSSQAPNVSLQQIIDGFVERQQVLARGEVLPELIQGQEAVAQQHQHQPPPQPPNQHAHAHATQRLLLPPGLLPSEEEAAQRYAEQYRVFSMRSRVMANQLHDSRAEAAALRKQRQTAETVLAHLHREEADAAARLEAARLELEVIRTQLAEQADKCAQVDMQQAELEQMATLVEQTQSSIELERQKALLLVHNFAPVLAEELRREFAE
;
A
#
# COMPACT_ATOMS: atom_id res chain seq x y z
N MET A 1 -9.92 23.16 -57.82
CA MET A 1 -10.57 21.92 -57.33
C MET A 1 -9.55 20.79 -57.12
N GLN A 2 -8.35 21.10 -56.60
CA GLN A 2 -7.29 20.10 -56.35
C GLN A 2 -7.01 19.91 -54.84
N ASP A 3 -7.44 20.85 -53.99
CA ASP A 3 -7.14 20.83 -52.54
C ASP A 3 -7.93 19.76 -51.75
N GLY A 4 -9.11 19.36 -52.22
CA GLY A 4 -9.96 18.37 -51.53
C GLY A 4 -9.49 16.91 -51.66
N ALA A 5 -8.79 16.57 -52.75
CA ALA A 5 -8.32 15.21 -53.01
C ALA A 5 -7.05 14.87 -52.21
N VAL A 6 -6.15 15.86 -52.04
CA VAL A 6 -4.93 15.73 -51.25
C VAL A 6 -5.27 15.59 -49.76
N GLY A 7 -6.22 16.39 -49.25
CA GLY A 7 -6.68 16.30 -47.86
C GLY A 7 -7.23 14.91 -47.50
N ALA A 8 -8.08 14.32 -48.36
CA ALA A 8 -8.65 12.99 -48.13
C ALA A 8 -7.60 11.86 -48.19
N GLN A 9 -6.57 11.98 -49.04
CA GLN A 9 -5.47 11.02 -49.12
C GLN A 9 -4.55 11.10 -47.88
N VAL A 10 -4.30 12.31 -47.37
CA VAL A 10 -3.56 12.54 -46.13
C VAL A 10 -4.32 11.97 -44.94
N GLU A 11 -5.63 12.21 -44.84
CA GLU A 11 -6.48 11.69 -43.77
C GLU A 11 -6.56 10.16 -43.77
N ALA A 12 -6.72 9.54 -44.94
CA ALA A 12 -6.71 8.07 -45.09
C ALA A 12 -5.34 7.44 -44.77
N LEU A 13 -4.23 8.11 -45.08
CA LEU A 13 -2.87 7.68 -44.74
C LEU A 13 -2.64 7.75 -43.22
N LEU A 14 -3.09 8.82 -42.57
CA LEU A 14 -3.02 8.99 -41.12
C LEU A 14 -3.85 7.93 -40.39
N GLU A 15 -5.08 7.67 -40.86
CA GLU A 15 -5.99 6.70 -40.26
C GLU A 15 -5.50 5.25 -40.40
N ARG A 16 -4.79 4.91 -41.49
CA ARG A 16 -4.16 3.60 -41.72
C ARG A 16 -3.01 3.32 -40.74
N HIS A 17 -2.29 4.33 -40.28
CA HIS A 17 -1.06 4.17 -39.49
C HIS A 17 -1.25 4.33 -37.97
N ILE A 18 -2.32 4.98 -37.52
CA ILE A 18 -2.62 5.15 -36.08
C ILE A 18 -2.98 3.80 -35.42
N GLY A 19 -3.55 2.85 -36.15
CA GLY A 19 -3.93 1.53 -35.62
C GLY A 19 -2.75 0.59 -35.34
N THR A 20 -1.79 0.51 -36.28
CA THR A 20 -0.71 -0.51 -36.26
C THR A 20 0.53 -0.10 -35.46
N ASN A 21 0.70 1.20 -35.20
CA ASN A 21 1.94 1.76 -34.64
C ASN A 21 1.79 2.26 -33.20
N THR A 22 0.64 1.99 -32.58
CA THR A 22 0.33 2.40 -31.20
C THR A 22 0.55 1.25 -30.22
N CYS A 23 0.95 1.59 -29.00
CA CYS A 23 1.18 0.60 -27.95
C CYS A 23 -0.15 -0.08 -27.54
N PRO A 24 -0.21 -1.42 -27.46
CA PRO A 24 -1.42 -2.14 -27.03
C PRO A 24 -1.86 -1.88 -25.57
N ILE A 25 -1.00 -1.26 -24.76
CA ILE A 25 -1.27 -0.95 -23.35
C ILE A 25 -1.86 0.46 -23.20
N CYS A 26 -1.13 1.49 -23.66
CA CYS A 26 -1.50 2.89 -23.45
C CYS A 26 -2.20 3.55 -24.63
N TYR A 27 -2.35 2.86 -25.77
CA TYR A 27 -3.00 3.38 -26.98
C TYR A 27 -2.29 4.56 -27.64
N GLU A 28 -1.12 4.95 -27.14
CA GLU A 28 -0.34 6.06 -27.66
C GLU A 28 0.64 5.59 -28.75
N LEU A 29 0.98 6.51 -29.67
CA LEU A 29 1.94 6.27 -30.73
C LEU A 29 3.31 5.94 -30.12
N MET A 30 3.96 4.89 -30.62
CA MET A 30 5.28 4.44 -30.14
C MET A 30 6.41 5.29 -30.73
N ALA A 31 6.32 6.61 -30.62
CA ALA A 31 7.26 7.56 -31.18
C ALA A 31 8.13 8.20 -30.08
N GLY A 32 9.37 8.54 -30.45
CA GLY A 32 10.33 9.19 -29.56
C GLY A 32 10.91 8.27 -28.47
N LYS A 33 11.83 8.82 -27.68
CA LYS A 33 12.69 8.06 -26.77
C LYS A 33 11.93 7.32 -25.66
N GLU A 34 10.94 7.95 -25.04
CA GLU A 34 10.20 7.35 -23.92
C GLU A 34 9.19 6.29 -24.36
N ARG A 35 8.75 6.32 -25.63
CA ARG A 35 7.74 5.39 -26.15
C ARG A 35 8.25 4.52 -27.28
N GLN A 36 9.57 4.44 -27.47
CA GLN A 36 10.22 3.57 -28.43
C GLN A 36 9.64 2.15 -28.39
N PRO A 37 9.25 1.56 -29.55
CA PRO A 37 8.75 0.21 -29.60
C PRO A 37 9.86 -0.76 -29.18
N THR A 38 9.53 -1.66 -28.27
CA THR A 38 10.46 -2.59 -27.64
C THR A 38 9.88 -4.00 -27.74
N LEU A 39 10.65 -4.92 -28.32
CA LEU A 39 10.35 -6.33 -28.49
C LEU A 39 10.68 -7.12 -27.23
N LEU A 40 9.82 -8.09 -26.89
CA LEU A 40 10.03 -9.04 -25.80
C LEU A 40 10.41 -10.42 -26.34
N PHE A 41 11.48 -11.01 -25.81
CA PHE A 41 11.90 -12.38 -26.16
C PHE A 41 11.45 -13.40 -25.11
N PRO A 42 11.04 -14.62 -25.52
CA PRO A 42 11.04 -15.14 -26.90
C PRO A 42 9.76 -14.83 -27.70
N CYS A 43 8.73 -14.27 -27.07
CA CYS A 43 7.38 -14.20 -27.65
C CYS A 43 7.21 -13.24 -28.85
N GLY A 44 8.13 -12.30 -29.07
CA GLY A 44 8.10 -11.34 -30.18
C GLY A 44 7.07 -10.20 -30.05
N HIS A 45 6.30 -10.12 -28.96
CA HIS A 45 5.34 -9.03 -28.78
C HIS A 45 6.05 -7.69 -28.51
N THR A 46 5.54 -6.61 -29.13
CA THR A 46 6.11 -5.27 -29.04
C THR A 46 5.22 -4.32 -28.25
N PHE A 47 5.82 -3.51 -27.38
CA PHE A 47 5.14 -2.47 -26.60
C PHE A 47 6.04 -1.24 -26.47
N CYS A 48 5.51 -0.09 -26.04
CA CYS A 48 6.36 1.07 -25.79
C CYS A 48 7.23 0.89 -24.54
N ALA A 49 8.44 1.45 -24.56
CA ALA A 49 9.41 1.34 -23.48
C ALA A 49 8.86 1.78 -22.12
N SER A 50 8.09 2.88 -22.06
CA SER A 50 7.47 3.36 -20.81
C SER A 50 6.52 2.34 -20.17
N CYS A 51 5.67 1.69 -20.96
CA CYS A 51 4.73 0.68 -20.45
C CYS A 51 5.45 -0.59 -19.98
N LEU A 52 6.52 -1.01 -20.67
CA LEU A 52 7.32 -2.16 -20.24
C LEU A 52 8.08 -1.86 -18.96
N ARG A 53 8.65 -0.66 -18.81
CA ARG A 53 9.29 -0.21 -17.56
C ARG A 53 8.31 -0.32 -16.39
N GLN A 54 7.07 0.12 -16.59
CA GLN A 54 6.05 0.01 -15.55
C GLN A 54 5.69 -1.46 -15.23
N HIS A 55 5.52 -2.30 -16.25
CA HIS A 55 5.10 -3.70 -16.06
C HIS A 55 6.22 -4.59 -15.51
N LEU A 56 7.41 -4.56 -16.12
CA LEU A 56 8.53 -5.43 -15.78
C LEU A 56 9.29 -4.95 -14.55
N GLU A 57 9.51 -3.64 -14.40
CA GLU A 57 10.35 -3.09 -13.32
C GLU A 57 9.51 -2.62 -12.14
N LYS A 58 8.50 -1.77 -12.35
CA LYS A 58 7.73 -1.23 -11.20
C LYS A 58 6.81 -2.29 -10.59
N LEU A 59 6.11 -3.05 -11.42
CA LEU A 59 5.21 -4.12 -10.97
C LEU A 59 5.95 -5.47 -10.82
N GLN A 60 7.24 -5.54 -11.16
CA GLN A 60 8.09 -6.74 -11.03
C GLN A 60 7.52 -7.99 -11.74
N ARG A 61 6.73 -7.80 -12.82
CA ARG A 61 6.11 -8.91 -13.56
C ARG A 61 7.04 -9.36 -14.67
N LYS A 62 7.61 -10.56 -14.58
CA LYS A 62 8.57 -11.07 -15.57
C LYS A 62 7.93 -11.75 -16.79
N THR A 63 6.70 -11.38 -17.16
CA THR A 63 5.93 -12.03 -18.22
C THR A 63 5.39 -11.01 -19.21
N CYS A 64 5.17 -11.44 -20.46
CA CYS A 64 4.59 -10.60 -21.50
C CYS A 64 3.16 -10.14 -21.11
N PRO A 65 2.83 -8.84 -21.21
CA PRO A 65 1.48 -8.32 -20.91
C PRO A 65 0.35 -8.97 -21.73
N PHE A 66 0.65 -9.51 -22.91
CA PHE A 66 -0.34 -10.11 -23.81
C PHE A 66 -0.42 -11.64 -23.69
N CYS A 67 0.68 -12.35 -23.96
CA CYS A 67 0.68 -13.82 -23.98
C CYS A 67 1.03 -14.47 -22.64
N ARG A 68 1.49 -13.70 -21.65
CA ARG A 68 1.99 -14.15 -20.33
C ARG A 68 3.24 -15.05 -20.37
N GLU A 69 3.88 -15.19 -21.52
CA GLU A 69 5.15 -15.90 -21.63
C GLU A 69 6.26 -15.19 -20.86
N THR A 70 7.15 -15.95 -20.21
CA THR A 70 8.27 -15.39 -19.44
C THR A 70 9.21 -14.61 -20.34
N VAL A 71 9.49 -13.37 -19.95
CA VAL A 71 10.41 -12.49 -20.67
C VAL A 71 11.83 -12.81 -20.24
N SER A 72 12.65 -13.27 -21.18
CA SER A 72 14.07 -13.52 -20.95
C SER A 72 14.92 -12.27 -21.19
N SER A 73 14.57 -11.48 -22.20
CA SER A 73 15.23 -10.22 -22.55
C SER A 73 14.29 -9.33 -23.35
N GLN A 74 14.69 -8.07 -23.53
CA GLN A 74 13.99 -7.10 -24.36
C GLN A 74 14.98 -6.31 -25.20
N ALA A 75 14.57 -5.88 -26.40
CA ALA A 75 15.39 -5.03 -27.26
C ALA A 75 14.52 -4.01 -28.02
N PRO A 76 15.04 -2.82 -28.34
CA PRO A 76 14.36 -1.89 -29.24
C PRO A 76 14.01 -2.55 -30.58
N ASN A 77 12.78 -2.37 -31.05
CA ASN A 77 12.38 -2.76 -32.39
C ASN A 77 12.79 -1.65 -33.38
N VAL A 78 14.06 -1.64 -33.77
CA VAL A 78 14.63 -0.58 -34.62
C VAL A 78 13.91 -0.48 -35.96
N SER A 79 13.51 -1.61 -36.55
CA SER A 79 12.74 -1.62 -37.80
C SER A 79 11.39 -0.94 -37.66
N LEU A 80 10.64 -1.25 -36.59
CA LEU A 80 9.37 -0.57 -36.35
C LEU A 80 9.56 0.91 -35.98
N GLN A 81 10.62 1.23 -35.22
CA GLN A 81 10.96 2.62 -34.89
C GLN A 81 11.17 3.45 -36.17
N GLN A 82 11.95 2.95 -37.13
CA GLN A 82 12.19 3.64 -38.41
C GLN A 82 10.91 3.90 -39.20
N ILE A 83 9.99 2.92 -39.21
CA ILE A 83 8.67 3.08 -39.87
C ILE A 83 7.85 4.18 -39.19
N ILE A 84 7.86 4.19 -37.85
CA ILE A 84 7.13 5.19 -37.05
C ILE A 84 7.75 6.57 -37.24
N ASP A 85 9.06 6.69 -37.19
CA ASP A 85 9.76 7.97 -37.33
C ASP A 85 9.53 8.57 -38.73
N GLY A 86 9.64 7.76 -39.78
CA GLY A 86 9.31 8.22 -41.14
C GLY A 86 7.83 8.61 -41.30
N PHE A 87 6.92 7.98 -40.55
CA PHE A 87 5.52 8.42 -40.50
C PHE A 87 5.37 9.79 -39.81
N VAL A 88 5.99 9.97 -38.64
CA VAL A 88 5.95 11.23 -37.89
C VAL A 88 6.55 12.37 -38.71
N GLU A 89 7.67 12.13 -39.39
CA GLU A 89 8.31 13.12 -40.26
C GLU A 89 7.40 13.53 -41.42
N ARG A 90 6.80 12.56 -42.13
CA ARG A 90 5.82 12.84 -43.20
C ARG A 90 4.62 13.62 -42.69
N GLN A 91 4.09 13.29 -41.52
CA GLN A 91 2.99 14.03 -40.91
C GLN A 91 3.39 15.49 -40.63
N GLN A 92 4.62 15.74 -40.17
CA GLN A 92 5.12 17.09 -39.94
C GLN A 92 5.34 17.89 -41.22
N VAL A 93 5.84 17.27 -42.29
CA VAL A 93 5.98 17.90 -43.63
C VAL A 93 4.60 18.30 -44.17
N LEU A 94 3.63 17.39 -44.12
CA LEU A 94 2.26 17.65 -44.54
C LEU A 94 1.57 18.73 -43.70
N ALA A 95 1.76 18.73 -42.38
CA ALA A 95 1.23 19.76 -41.48
C ALA A 95 1.83 21.15 -41.76
N ARG A 96 3.02 21.22 -42.37
CA ARG A 96 3.67 22.46 -42.81
C ARG A 96 3.23 22.92 -44.20
N GLY A 97 2.35 22.18 -44.88
CA GLY A 97 1.86 22.52 -46.22
C GLY A 97 2.88 22.24 -47.34
N GLU A 98 3.92 21.45 -47.06
CA GLU A 98 4.96 21.08 -48.02
C GLU A 98 4.55 19.82 -48.80
N VAL A 99 4.84 19.79 -50.11
CA VAL A 99 4.50 18.67 -51.01
C VAL A 99 5.50 17.53 -50.84
N LEU A 100 5.01 16.30 -50.64
CA LEU A 100 5.87 15.11 -50.54
C LEU A 100 6.60 14.86 -51.87
N PRO A 101 7.93 14.58 -51.88
CA PRO A 101 8.72 14.40 -53.10
C PRO A 101 8.19 13.33 -54.07
N GLU A 102 7.55 12.29 -53.53
CA GLU A 102 7.00 11.14 -54.27
C GLU A 102 5.77 11.52 -55.13
N LEU A 103 5.02 12.56 -54.75
CA LEU A 103 3.86 13.08 -55.50
C LEU A 103 4.28 13.87 -56.75
N ILE A 104 5.52 14.36 -56.79
CA ILE A 104 6.09 15.07 -57.94
C ILE A 104 6.43 14.07 -59.06
N GLN A 105 6.96 12.91 -58.72
CA GLN A 105 7.37 11.88 -59.69
C GLN A 105 6.20 11.11 -60.34
N GLY A 106 5.04 11.03 -59.65
CA GLY A 106 3.85 10.37 -60.20
C GLY A 106 3.08 11.16 -61.26
N GLN A 107 3.23 12.49 -61.30
CA GLN A 107 2.49 13.35 -62.23
C GLN A 107 3.07 13.37 -63.65
N GLU A 108 4.38 13.13 -63.80
CA GLU A 108 5.04 13.08 -65.12
C GLU A 108 4.64 11.83 -65.93
N ALA A 109 4.29 10.73 -65.27
CA ALA A 109 3.88 9.49 -65.90
C ALA A 109 2.43 9.50 -66.45
N VAL A 110 1.52 10.26 -65.81
CA VAL A 110 0.08 10.24 -66.15
C VAL A 110 -0.28 11.20 -67.31
N ALA A 111 0.54 12.24 -67.55
CA ALA A 111 0.30 13.23 -68.60
C ALA A 111 0.44 12.66 -70.03
N GLN A 112 1.13 11.54 -70.22
CA GLN A 112 1.40 10.97 -71.55
C GLN A 112 0.29 10.04 -72.07
N GLN A 113 -0.65 9.61 -71.24
CA GLN A 113 -1.63 8.57 -71.59
C GLN A 113 -3.01 9.05 -72.07
N HIS A 114 -3.35 10.34 -71.98
CA HIS A 114 -4.74 10.82 -72.17
C HIS A 114 -5.08 11.45 -73.54
N GLN A 115 -4.34 11.18 -74.63
CA GLN A 115 -4.66 11.77 -75.95
C GLN A 115 -5.72 11.04 -76.80
N HIS A 116 -6.28 9.92 -76.36
CA HIS A 116 -7.23 9.16 -77.21
C HIS A 116 -8.41 8.61 -76.41
N GLN A 117 -9.50 9.38 -76.27
CA GLN A 117 -10.86 8.83 -76.20
C GLN A 117 -11.95 9.93 -76.31
N PRO A 118 -13.09 9.66 -77.00
CA PRO A 118 -14.16 10.62 -77.24
C PRO A 118 -15.17 10.70 -76.06
N PRO A 119 -16.01 11.75 -75.98
CA PRO A 119 -16.79 12.04 -74.78
C PRO A 119 -17.98 11.08 -74.57
N PRO A 120 -18.30 10.68 -73.32
CA PRO A 120 -19.45 9.84 -73.02
C PRO A 120 -20.77 10.64 -72.89
N GLN A 121 -21.88 9.99 -73.26
CA GLN A 121 -23.26 10.51 -73.23
C GLN A 121 -23.87 10.60 -71.82
N PRO A 122 -24.92 11.42 -71.58
CA PRO A 122 -25.45 11.67 -70.25
C PRO A 122 -26.32 10.53 -69.70
N PRO A 123 -26.50 10.44 -68.36
CA PRO A 123 -27.03 9.25 -67.70
C PRO A 123 -28.54 9.30 -67.51
N ASN A 124 -29.18 8.13 -67.61
CA ASN A 124 -30.58 7.96 -67.24
C ASN A 124 -30.74 7.79 -65.73
N GLN A 125 -31.74 8.45 -65.18
CA GLN A 125 -32.05 8.55 -63.76
C GLN A 125 -32.88 7.33 -63.35
N HIS A 126 -32.63 6.76 -62.16
CA HIS A 126 -33.63 6.30 -61.18
C HIS A 126 -32.96 5.43 -60.10
N ALA A 127 -32.93 5.93 -58.85
CA ALA A 127 -33.50 5.28 -57.65
C ALA A 127 -32.87 5.83 -56.35
N HIS A 128 -33.70 6.52 -55.57
CA HIS A 128 -33.59 6.82 -54.14
C HIS A 128 -33.57 5.50 -53.31
N ALA A 129 -33.13 5.38 -52.05
CA ALA A 129 -32.68 6.26 -50.97
C ALA A 129 -31.98 5.37 -49.91
N HIS A 130 -31.01 5.90 -49.17
CA HIS A 130 -30.92 5.85 -47.70
C HIS A 130 -29.62 6.53 -47.27
N ALA A 131 -29.76 7.72 -46.68
CA ALA A 131 -28.68 8.57 -46.24
C ALA A 131 -28.19 8.16 -44.84
N THR A 132 -27.23 7.25 -44.77
CA THR A 132 -26.12 7.44 -43.85
C THR A 132 -25.12 8.33 -44.57
N GLN A 133 -24.68 9.41 -43.94
CA GLN A 133 -23.71 10.35 -44.50
C GLN A 133 -22.33 9.65 -44.54
N ARG A 134 -22.21 8.65 -45.40
CA ARG A 134 -20.95 8.14 -45.92
C ARG A 134 -20.33 9.35 -46.62
N LEU A 135 -19.17 9.81 -46.17
CA LEU A 135 -18.26 10.55 -47.03
C LEU A 135 -18.05 9.66 -48.26
N LEU A 136 -18.82 9.91 -49.32
CA LEU A 136 -18.72 9.20 -50.58
C LEU A 136 -17.38 9.65 -51.18
N LEU A 137 -16.36 8.83 -51.00
CA LEU A 137 -15.16 8.94 -51.81
C LEU A 137 -15.59 8.84 -53.29
N PRO A 138 -15.06 9.69 -54.19
CA PRO A 138 -15.47 9.71 -55.58
C PRO A 138 -15.27 8.34 -56.27
N PRO A 139 -16.05 8.00 -57.33
CA PRO A 139 -16.22 6.63 -57.86
C PRO A 139 -15.00 5.96 -58.54
N GLY A 140 -13.76 6.38 -58.24
CA GLY A 140 -12.52 5.76 -58.71
C GLY A 140 -11.50 5.49 -57.61
N LEU A 141 -11.87 5.69 -56.34
CA LEU A 141 -11.00 5.52 -55.15
C LEU A 141 -11.63 4.62 -54.07
N LEU A 142 -12.70 3.89 -54.38
CA LEU A 142 -13.26 2.91 -53.44
C LEU A 142 -12.28 1.73 -53.33
N PRO A 143 -11.79 1.41 -52.11
CA PRO A 143 -10.91 0.27 -51.94
C PRO A 143 -11.61 -1.00 -52.41
N SER A 144 -10.85 -1.93 -53.00
CA SER A 144 -11.41 -3.23 -53.38
C SER A 144 -12.02 -3.93 -52.15
N GLU A 145 -12.99 -4.82 -52.35
CA GLU A 145 -13.56 -5.58 -51.23
C GLU A 145 -12.47 -6.32 -50.43
N GLU A 146 -11.41 -6.76 -51.12
CA GLU A 146 -10.23 -7.37 -50.51
C GLU A 146 -9.43 -6.39 -49.65
N GLU A 147 -9.18 -5.16 -50.13
CA GLU A 147 -8.50 -4.12 -49.36
C GLU A 147 -9.31 -3.70 -48.12
N ALA A 148 -10.64 -3.60 -48.24
CA ALA A 148 -11.52 -3.32 -47.12
C ALA A 148 -11.50 -4.48 -46.09
N ALA A 149 -11.56 -5.74 -46.54
CA ALA A 149 -11.48 -6.91 -45.68
C ALA A 149 -10.15 -6.98 -44.93
N GLN A 150 -9.03 -6.70 -45.59
CA GLN A 150 -7.70 -6.63 -44.96
C GLN A 150 -7.63 -5.53 -43.88
N ARG A 151 -8.22 -4.36 -44.14
CA ARG A 151 -8.30 -3.28 -43.15
C ARG A 151 -9.07 -3.71 -41.90
N TYR A 152 -10.24 -4.33 -42.06
CA TYR A 152 -11.02 -4.82 -40.92
C TYR A 152 -10.32 -5.96 -40.17
N ALA A 153 -9.62 -6.85 -40.89
CA ALA A 153 -8.82 -7.90 -40.28
C ALA A 153 -7.71 -7.32 -39.39
N GLU A 154 -7.05 -6.26 -39.84
CA GLU A 154 -6.00 -5.60 -39.05
C GLU A 154 -6.56 -4.87 -37.83
N GLN A 155 -7.68 -4.15 -38.00
CA GLN A 155 -8.41 -3.55 -36.87
C GLN A 155 -8.80 -4.61 -35.83
N TYR A 156 -9.33 -5.74 -36.27
CA TYR A 156 -9.69 -6.84 -35.40
C TYR A 156 -8.48 -7.37 -34.61
N ARG A 157 -7.32 -7.55 -35.26
CA ARG A 157 -6.09 -7.99 -34.57
C ARG A 157 -5.66 -7.01 -33.49
N VAL A 158 -5.61 -5.72 -33.80
CA VAL A 158 -5.23 -4.66 -32.86
C VAL A 158 -6.18 -4.63 -31.66
N PHE A 159 -7.49 -4.64 -31.90
CA PHE A 159 -8.47 -4.64 -30.80
C PHE A 159 -8.45 -5.92 -29.98
N SER A 160 -8.25 -7.07 -30.61
CA SER A 160 -8.12 -8.36 -29.91
C SER A 160 -6.91 -8.37 -28.99
N MET A 161 -5.77 -7.86 -29.47
CA MET A 161 -4.56 -7.76 -28.68
C MET A 161 -4.76 -6.86 -27.45
N ARG A 162 -5.30 -5.66 -27.67
CA ARG A 162 -5.62 -4.69 -26.62
C ARG A 162 -6.58 -5.25 -25.59
N SER A 163 -7.68 -5.85 -26.03
CA SER A 163 -8.68 -6.47 -25.15
C SER A 163 -8.03 -7.52 -24.24
N ARG A 164 -7.16 -8.38 -24.79
CA ARG A 164 -6.46 -9.40 -24.01
C ARG A 164 -5.46 -8.83 -23.02
N VAL A 165 -4.69 -7.81 -23.40
CA VAL A 165 -3.78 -7.10 -22.49
C VAL A 165 -4.55 -6.50 -21.31
N MET A 166 -5.66 -5.81 -21.58
CA MET A 166 -6.52 -5.22 -20.54
C MET A 166 -7.14 -6.27 -19.64
N ALA A 167 -7.63 -7.38 -20.21
CA ALA A 167 -8.15 -8.51 -19.44
C ALA A 167 -7.09 -9.10 -18.50
N ASN A 168 -5.85 -9.22 -18.97
CA ASN A 168 -4.75 -9.70 -18.15
C ASN A 168 -4.44 -8.74 -17.00
N GLN A 169 -4.34 -7.44 -17.30
CA GLN A 169 -4.08 -6.42 -16.29
C GLN A 169 -5.18 -6.39 -15.22
N LEU A 170 -6.45 -6.49 -15.63
CA LEU A 170 -7.59 -6.55 -14.72
C LEU A 170 -7.52 -7.80 -13.81
N HIS A 171 -7.19 -8.96 -14.38
CA HIS A 171 -7.01 -10.18 -13.61
C HIS A 171 -5.91 -10.02 -12.54
N ASP A 172 -4.74 -9.54 -12.95
CA ASP A 172 -3.59 -9.37 -12.05
C ASP A 172 -3.92 -8.38 -10.93
N SER A 173 -4.52 -7.23 -11.25
CA SER A 173 -4.94 -6.23 -10.26
C SER A 173 -6.01 -6.75 -9.30
N ARG A 174 -6.93 -7.60 -9.77
CA ARG A 174 -7.94 -8.24 -8.89
C ARG A 174 -7.30 -9.24 -7.94
N ALA A 175 -6.36 -10.05 -8.42
CA ALA A 175 -5.64 -11.01 -7.60
C ALA A 175 -4.82 -10.31 -6.50
N GLU A 176 -4.11 -9.24 -6.85
CA GLU A 176 -3.34 -8.42 -5.91
C GLU A 176 -4.25 -7.77 -4.86
N ALA A 177 -5.36 -7.17 -5.29
CA ALA A 177 -6.34 -6.60 -4.37
C ALA A 177 -6.96 -7.66 -3.43
N ALA A 178 -7.19 -8.89 -3.91
CA ALA A 178 -7.68 -9.98 -3.07
C ALA A 178 -6.64 -10.42 -2.03
N ALA A 179 -5.37 -10.52 -2.43
CA ALA A 179 -4.27 -10.83 -1.51
C ALA A 179 -4.13 -9.77 -0.41
N LEU A 180 -4.15 -8.49 -0.77
CA LEU A 180 -4.10 -7.37 0.19
C LEU A 180 -5.31 -7.38 1.14
N ARG A 181 -6.52 -7.67 0.65
CA ARG A 181 -7.70 -7.83 1.53
C ARG A 181 -7.52 -8.95 2.55
N LYS A 182 -6.99 -10.10 2.12
CA LYS A 182 -6.70 -11.21 3.03
C LYS A 182 -5.65 -10.82 4.07
N GLN A 183 -4.56 -10.16 3.66
CA GLN A 183 -3.54 -9.65 4.59
C GLN A 183 -4.15 -8.70 5.63
N ARG A 184 -5.02 -7.78 5.20
CA ARG A 184 -5.73 -6.86 6.09
C ARG A 184 -6.61 -7.61 7.09
N GLN A 185 -7.40 -8.58 6.63
CA GLN A 185 -8.28 -9.37 7.50
C GLN A 185 -7.49 -10.16 8.56
N THR A 186 -6.35 -10.73 8.20
CA THR A 186 -5.45 -11.38 9.15
C THR A 186 -4.96 -10.38 10.20
N ALA A 187 -4.51 -9.20 9.78
CA ALA A 187 -4.06 -8.15 10.70
C ALA A 187 -5.18 -7.66 11.63
N GLU A 188 -6.40 -7.46 11.12
CA GLU A 188 -7.58 -7.10 11.91
C GLU A 188 -7.89 -8.15 12.99
N THR A 189 -7.74 -9.43 12.66
CA THR A 189 -7.96 -10.52 13.62
C THR A 189 -6.93 -10.49 14.75
N VAL A 190 -5.66 -10.26 14.42
CA VAL A 190 -4.57 -10.11 15.40
C VAL A 190 -4.80 -8.90 16.29
N LEU A 191 -5.15 -7.74 15.71
CA LEU A 191 -5.46 -6.53 16.47
C LEU A 191 -6.61 -6.74 17.45
N ALA A 192 -7.69 -7.40 17.02
CA ALA A 192 -8.82 -7.70 17.89
C ALA A 192 -8.43 -8.64 19.06
N HIS A 193 -7.50 -9.56 18.84
CA HIS A 193 -6.96 -10.40 19.91
C HIS A 193 -6.13 -9.59 20.90
N LEU A 194 -5.18 -8.78 20.41
CA LEU A 194 -4.32 -7.96 21.24
C LEU A 194 -5.10 -6.95 22.09
N HIS A 195 -6.16 -6.34 21.55
CA HIS A 195 -7.04 -5.46 22.34
C HIS A 195 -7.76 -6.18 23.48
N ARG A 196 -8.15 -7.45 23.28
CA ARG A 196 -8.73 -8.26 24.39
C ARG A 196 -7.67 -8.56 25.45
N GLU A 197 -6.47 -8.96 25.04
CA GLU A 197 -5.37 -9.21 25.99
C GLU A 197 -4.96 -7.96 26.76
N GLU A 198 -4.93 -6.80 26.11
CA GLU A 198 -4.68 -5.50 26.73
C GLU A 198 -5.75 -5.19 27.78
N ALA A 199 -7.03 -5.35 27.44
CA ALA A 199 -8.13 -5.12 28.37
C ALA A 199 -8.06 -6.06 29.59
N ASP A 200 -7.77 -7.34 29.36
CA ASP A 200 -7.61 -8.34 30.44
C ASP A 200 -6.42 -8.01 31.33
N ALA A 201 -5.29 -7.58 30.75
CA ALA A 201 -4.11 -7.15 31.51
C ALA A 201 -4.39 -5.88 32.33
N ALA A 202 -5.10 -4.91 31.76
CA ALA A 202 -5.51 -3.70 32.47
C ALA A 202 -6.42 -4.01 33.66
N ALA A 203 -7.39 -4.92 33.47
CA ALA A 203 -8.27 -5.36 34.55
C ALA A 203 -7.50 -6.05 35.69
N ARG A 204 -6.54 -6.92 35.37
CA ARG A 204 -5.66 -7.55 36.38
C ARG A 204 -4.81 -6.53 37.12
N LEU A 205 -4.26 -5.54 36.42
CA LEU A 205 -3.47 -4.47 37.03
C LEU A 205 -4.32 -3.67 38.04
N GLU A 206 -5.56 -3.36 37.68
CA GLU A 206 -6.46 -2.61 38.56
C GLU A 206 -6.87 -3.41 39.79
N ALA A 207 -7.18 -4.71 39.63
CA ALA A 207 -7.44 -5.59 40.77
C ALA A 207 -6.24 -5.63 41.75
N ALA A 208 -5.03 -5.80 41.23
CA ALA A 208 -3.81 -5.81 42.04
C ALA A 208 -3.55 -4.48 42.76
N ARG A 209 -3.94 -3.34 42.16
CA ARG A 209 -3.84 -2.02 42.81
C ARG A 209 -4.79 -1.91 44.00
N LEU A 210 -6.03 -2.36 43.85
CA LEU A 210 -7.00 -2.37 44.94
C LEU A 210 -6.56 -3.28 46.10
N GLU A 211 -6.05 -4.47 45.78
CA GLU A 211 -5.47 -5.37 46.78
C GLU A 211 -4.31 -4.71 47.54
N LEU A 212 -3.41 -4.02 46.83
CA LEU A 212 -2.30 -3.29 47.44
C LEU A 212 -2.79 -2.18 48.38
N GLU A 213 -3.87 -1.48 48.03
CA GLU A 213 -4.47 -0.44 48.86
C GLU A 213 -4.99 -1.01 50.18
N VAL A 214 -5.71 -2.13 50.13
CA VAL A 214 -6.19 -2.84 51.34
C VAL A 214 -5.01 -3.22 52.26
N ILE A 215 -3.95 -3.79 51.69
CA ILE A 215 -2.76 -4.18 52.45
C ILE A 215 -2.11 -2.95 53.11
N ARG A 216 -2.02 -1.82 52.40
CA ARG A 216 -1.46 -0.58 52.95
C ARG A 216 -2.28 -0.04 54.11
N THR A 217 -3.61 -0.07 54.02
CA THR A 217 -4.49 0.33 55.12
C THR A 217 -4.27 -0.56 56.34
N GLN A 218 -4.19 -1.88 56.15
CA GLN A 218 -3.93 -2.81 57.25
C GLN A 218 -2.54 -2.58 57.89
N LEU A 219 -1.51 -2.32 57.08
CA LEU A 219 -0.18 -2.00 57.60
C LEU A 219 -0.18 -0.73 58.46
N ALA A 220 -0.90 0.32 58.03
CA ALA A 220 -1.04 1.54 58.81
C ALA A 220 -1.74 1.28 60.15
N GLU A 221 -2.85 0.53 60.15
CA GLU A 221 -3.57 0.17 61.38
C GLU A 221 -2.70 -0.64 62.35
N GLN A 222 -1.90 -1.59 61.84
CA GLN A 222 -1.00 -2.37 62.67
C GLN A 222 0.16 -1.53 63.21
N ALA A 223 0.69 -0.59 62.42
CA ALA A 223 1.72 0.34 62.88
C ALA A 223 1.21 1.19 64.06
N ASP A 224 -0.02 1.70 63.98
CA ASP A 224 -0.64 2.46 65.07
C ASP A 224 -0.82 1.61 66.34
N LYS A 225 -1.25 0.35 66.19
CA LYS A 225 -1.38 -0.59 67.32
C LYS A 225 -0.03 -0.88 67.97
N CYS A 226 1.01 -1.13 67.19
CA CYS A 226 2.36 -1.33 67.73
C CYS A 226 2.81 -0.10 68.52
N ALA A 227 2.63 1.10 67.96
CA ALA A 227 3.00 2.34 68.66
C ALA A 227 2.26 2.51 70.00
N GLN A 228 0.96 2.15 70.06
CA GLN A 228 0.20 2.19 71.31
C GLN A 228 0.72 1.20 72.35
N VAL A 229 1.03 -0.03 71.94
CA VAL A 229 1.59 -1.06 72.84
C VAL A 229 2.98 -0.64 73.33
N ASP A 230 3.83 -0.10 72.46
CA ASP A 230 5.16 0.39 72.82
C ASP A 230 5.07 1.50 73.88
N MET A 231 4.10 2.43 73.74
CA MET A 231 3.85 3.47 74.74
C MET A 231 3.43 2.88 76.10
N GLN A 232 2.49 1.93 76.10
CA GLN A 232 2.04 1.27 77.33
C GLN A 232 3.16 0.48 78.01
N GLN A 233 3.99 -0.20 77.22
CA GLN A 233 5.15 -0.92 77.72
C GLN A 233 6.15 0.04 78.38
N ALA A 234 6.45 1.17 77.73
CA ALA A 234 7.35 2.18 78.30
C ALA A 234 6.84 2.76 79.62
N GLU A 235 5.53 3.02 79.73
CA GLU A 235 4.90 3.48 80.98
C GLU A 235 5.06 2.46 82.12
N LEU A 236 4.81 1.17 81.83
CA LEU A 236 4.96 0.10 82.81
C LEU A 236 6.42 -0.12 83.22
N GLU A 237 7.36 -0.06 82.27
CA GLU A 237 8.79 -0.16 82.56
C GLU A 237 9.29 1.00 83.42
N GLN A 238 8.81 2.22 83.17
CA GLN A 238 9.10 3.38 84.01
C GLN A 238 8.53 3.20 85.43
N MET A 239 7.28 2.72 85.53
CA MET A 239 6.65 2.44 86.83
C MET A 239 7.43 1.37 87.60
N ALA A 240 7.80 0.26 86.96
CA ALA A 240 8.59 -0.81 87.55
C ALA A 240 9.91 -0.28 88.10
N THR A 241 10.62 0.55 87.31
CA THR A 241 11.87 1.19 87.75
C THR A 241 11.69 2.01 89.03
N LEU A 242 10.63 2.82 89.12
CA LEU A 242 10.35 3.63 90.33
C LEU A 242 10.00 2.76 91.54
N VAL A 243 9.22 1.70 91.33
CA VAL A 243 8.85 0.74 92.37
C VAL A 243 10.10 0.01 92.88
N GLU A 244 10.97 -0.46 91.99
CA GLU A 244 12.23 -1.12 92.33
C GLU A 244 13.15 -0.21 93.16
N GLN A 245 13.30 1.06 92.76
CA GLN A 245 14.08 2.04 93.51
C GLN A 245 13.52 2.26 94.92
N THR A 246 12.20 2.39 95.03
CA THR A 246 11.51 2.61 96.30
C THR A 246 11.62 1.39 97.20
N GLN A 247 11.39 0.20 96.65
CA GLN A 247 11.51 -1.08 97.35
C GLN A 247 12.92 -1.26 97.90
N SER A 248 13.95 -1.00 97.09
CA SER A 248 15.35 -1.08 97.50
C SER A 248 15.66 -0.14 98.67
N SER A 249 15.18 1.11 98.61
CA SER A 249 15.36 2.08 99.70
C SER A 249 14.67 1.65 100.99
N ILE A 250 13.42 1.15 100.90
CA ILE A 250 12.66 0.69 102.07
C ILE A 250 13.31 -0.56 102.66
N GLU A 251 13.77 -1.49 101.83
CA GLU A 251 14.44 -2.72 102.25
C GLU A 251 15.75 -2.41 103.00
N LEU A 252 16.53 -1.44 102.53
CA LEU A 252 17.74 -0.99 103.23
C LEU A 252 17.41 -0.42 104.63
N GLU A 253 16.39 0.43 104.74
CA GLU A 253 15.96 0.97 106.03
C GLU A 253 15.39 -0.12 106.95
N ARG A 254 14.65 -1.10 106.40
CA ARG A 254 14.18 -2.28 107.14
C ARG A 254 15.35 -3.07 107.71
N GLN A 255 16.40 -3.32 106.93
CA GLN A 255 17.60 -4.02 107.37
C GLN A 255 18.34 -3.25 108.47
N LYS A 256 18.50 -1.93 108.33
CA LYS A 256 19.10 -1.06 109.37
C LYS A 256 18.31 -1.13 110.67
N ALA A 257 16.98 -0.98 110.61
CA ALA A 257 16.11 -1.06 111.78
C ALA A 257 16.25 -2.43 112.47
N LEU A 258 16.24 -3.52 111.71
CA LEU A 258 16.41 -4.86 112.24
C LEU A 258 17.77 -5.07 112.94
N LEU A 259 18.86 -4.52 112.37
CA LEU A 259 20.19 -4.56 113.00
C LEU A 259 20.22 -3.80 114.33
N LEU A 260 19.61 -2.61 114.39
CA LEU A 260 19.50 -1.83 115.62
C LEU A 260 18.71 -2.60 116.69
N VAL A 261 17.56 -3.17 116.34
CA VAL A 261 16.77 -3.99 117.27
C VAL A 261 17.59 -5.20 117.75
N HIS A 262 18.33 -5.87 116.87
CA HIS A 262 19.17 -7.00 117.26
C HIS A 262 20.26 -6.62 118.29
N ASN A 263 20.87 -5.43 118.16
CA ASN A 263 21.87 -4.93 119.09
C ASN A 263 21.30 -4.60 120.49
N PHE A 264 20.06 -4.07 120.56
CA PHE A 264 19.44 -3.68 121.84
C PHE A 264 18.58 -4.80 122.48
N ALA A 265 17.93 -5.64 121.67
CA ALA A 265 16.95 -6.65 122.08
C ALA A 265 16.98 -7.88 121.13
N PRO A 266 17.95 -8.81 121.31
CA PRO A 266 18.22 -9.87 120.33
C PRO A 266 17.09 -10.89 120.17
N VAL A 267 16.34 -11.21 121.24
CA VAL A 267 15.21 -12.15 121.20
C VAL A 267 14.06 -11.58 120.35
N LEU A 268 13.73 -10.30 120.53
CA LEU A 268 12.69 -9.60 119.75
C LEU A 268 13.07 -9.50 118.26
N ALA A 269 14.36 -9.34 117.94
CA ALA A 269 14.82 -9.32 116.56
C ALA A 269 14.62 -10.68 115.84
N GLU A 270 14.74 -11.81 116.54
CA GLU A 270 14.45 -13.13 115.96
C GLU A 270 12.95 -13.34 115.73
N GLU A 271 12.11 -12.86 116.65
CA GLU A 271 10.65 -12.89 116.50
C GLU A 271 10.21 -12.09 115.26
N LEU A 272 10.70 -10.84 115.12
CA LEU A 272 10.42 -9.99 113.96
C LEU A 272 10.93 -10.61 112.64
N ARG A 273 12.09 -11.29 112.63
CA ARG A 273 12.55 -12.01 111.44
C ARG A 273 11.60 -13.12 111.04
N ARG A 274 11.06 -13.87 112.00
CA ARG A 274 10.11 -14.96 111.72
C ARG A 274 8.74 -14.44 111.28
N GLU A 275 8.30 -13.32 111.84
CA GLU A 275 7.03 -12.69 111.50
C GLU A 275 6.97 -12.24 110.04
N PHE A 276 8.09 -11.73 109.50
CA PHE A 276 8.21 -11.22 108.12
C PHE A 276 9.12 -12.07 107.22
N ALA A 277 9.36 -13.33 107.58
CA ALA A 277 9.99 -14.29 106.68
C ALA A 277 8.89 -14.92 105.83
N GLU A 278 8.66 -14.35 104.65
CA GLU A 278 8.09 -15.09 103.52
C GLU A 278 9.22 -15.69 102.68
#